data_AF-A0A523WJC8-F1
#
_entry.id   AF-A0A523WJC8-F1
#
_cell.length_a   1.000
_cell.length_b   1.000
_cell.length_c   1.000
_cell.angle_alpha   90.00
_cell.angle_beta   90.00
_cell.angle_gamma   90.00
#
_symmetry.space_group_name_H-M   'P 1'
#
loop_
_entity.id
_entity.type
_entity.pdbx_description
1 polymer ?
#
loop_
_entity_poly.entity_id
_entity_poly.type
_entity_poly.pdbx_seq_one_letter_code
_entity_poly.pdbx_strand_id
1 'polypeptide(L)' 'LCVRYCAEVKKKNAVGFVDCGARREISFIPEIASKECNSCKECFPLCPTSYLQAAFVLAESLAFPRASSQTALKK' A
#
# COMPACT_ATOMS: atom_id res chain seq x y z
N LEU A 1 1.59 -13.84 1.00
CA LEU A 1 0.32 -13.94 1.74
C LEU A 1 -0.55 -12.70 1.53
N CYS A 2 -0.03 -11.50 1.78
CA CYS A 2 -0.74 -10.23 1.60
C CYS A 2 -1.36 -9.99 0.21
N VAL A 3 -0.60 -10.18 -0.88
CA VAL A 3 -1.09 -10.02 -2.26
C VAL A 3 -2.25 -10.97 -2.55
N ARG A 4 -2.09 -12.25 -2.20
CA ARG A 4 -3.14 -13.28 -2.33
C ARG A 4 -4.37 -12.94 -1.50
N TYR A 5 -4.21 -12.50 -0.24
CA TYR A 5 -5.34 -12.09 0.60
C TYR A 5 -6.10 -10.90 -0.01
N CYS A 6 -5.38 -9.90 -0.53
CA CYS A 6 -5.99 -8.73 -1.15
C CYS A 6 -6.77 -9.08 -2.43
N ALA A 7 -6.26 -10.03 -3.22
CA ALA A 7 -6.87 -10.48 -4.46
C ALA A 7 -8.02 -11.49 -4.24
N GLU A 8 -7.79 -12.52 -3.43
CA GLU A 8 -8.71 -13.65 -3.27
C GLU A 8 -9.82 -13.35 -2.25
N VAL A 9 -9.48 -12.72 -1.11
CA VAL A 9 -10.43 -12.47 -0.01
C VAL A 9 -11.10 -11.11 -0.15
N LYS A 10 -10.30 -10.04 -0.29
CA LYS A 10 -10.84 -8.68 -0.38
C LYS A 10 -11.29 -8.32 -1.80
N LYS A 11 -10.76 -8.97 -2.84
CA LYS A 11 -11.06 -8.72 -4.25
C LYS A 11 -10.83 -7.27 -4.69
N LYS A 12 -9.91 -6.56 -4.03
CA LYS A 12 -9.60 -5.15 -4.30
C LYS A 12 -8.33 -4.95 -5.13
N ASN A 13 -7.44 -5.94 -5.16
CA ASN A 13 -6.19 -5.91 -5.94
C ASN A 13 -5.33 -4.66 -5.69
N ALA A 14 -5.38 -4.08 -4.49
CA ALA A 14 -4.63 -2.86 -4.14
C ALA A 14 -3.13 -3.11 -3.92
N VAL A 15 -2.74 -4.36 -3.68
CA VAL A 15 -1.37 -4.79 -3.42
C VAL A 15 -0.97 -5.82 -4.47
N GLY A 16 0.17 -5.59 -5.11
CA GLY A 16 0.72 -6.47 -6.14
C GLY A 16 2.18 -6.79 -5.87
N PHE A 17 2.74 -7.59 -6.78
CA PHE A 17 4.18 -7.79 -6.87
C PHE A 17 4.73 -7.01 -8.06
N VAL A 18 5.88 -6.40 -7.86
CA VAL A 18 6.74 -5.87 -8.93
C VAL A 18 8.00 -6.73 -9.00
N ASP A 19 8.68 -6.68 -10.13
CA ASP A 19 9.88 -7.48 -10.42
C ASP A 19 9.66 -9.01 -10.40
N CYS A 20 10.74 -9.75 -10.70
CA CYS A 20 10.72 -11.20 -10.92
C CYS A 20 11.86 -11.91 -10.16
N GLY A 21 11.68 -13.22 -9.94
CA GLY A 21 12.66 -14.06 -9.27
C GLY A 21 12.90 -13.64 -7.81
N ALA A 22 14.17 -13.60 -7.41
CA ALA A 22 14.60 -13.24 -6.05
C ALA A 22 14.41 -11.75 -5.73
N ARG A 23 14.21 -10.89 -6.74
CA ARG A 23 13.99 -9.44 -6.57
C ARG A 23 12.52 -9.06 -6.52
N ARG A 24 11.62 -10.04 -6.42
CA ARG A 24 10.19 -9.76 -6.36
C ARG A 24 9.86 -8.96 -5.10
N GLU A 25 9.34 -7.76 -5.29
CA GLU A 25 8.98 -6.84 -4.23
C GLU A 25 7.48 -6.58 -4.18
N ILE A 26 6.97 -6.20 -3.00
CA ILE A 26 5.57 -5.83 -2.82
C ILE A 26 5.42 -4.35 -3.16
N SER A 27 4.43 -4.03 -3.99
CA SER A 27 4.08 -2.64 -4.32
C SER A 27 2.58 -2.40 -4.16
N PHE A 28 2.24 -1.18 -3.76
CA PHE A 28 0.86 -0.72 -3.62
C PHE A 28 0.47 0.10 -4.84
N ILE A 29 -0.73 -0.12 -5.38
CA ILE A 29 -1.28 0.71 -6.44
C ILE A 29 -1.89 1.95 -5.77
N PRO A 30 -1.29 3.15 -5.92
CA PRO A 30 -1.63 4.30 -5.09
C PRO A 30 -3.09 4.76 -5.24
N GLU A 31 -3.65 4.64 -6.44
CA GLU A 31 -5.04 5.03 -6.74
C GLU A 31 -6.09 4.22 -5.98
N ILE A 32 -5.78 2.94 -5.72
CA ILE A 32 -6.67 2.00 -5.04
C ILE A 32 -6.32 1.94 -3.55
N ALA A 33 -5.03 1.88 -3.23
CA ALA A 33 -4.53 1.74 -1.86
C ALA A 33 -4.88 2.96 -1.00
N SER A 34 -4.87 4.18 -1.56
CA SER A 34 -5.28 5.39 -0.83
C SER A 34 -6.74 5.35 -0.37
N LYS A 35 -7.62 4.74 -1.15
CA LYS A 35 -9.06 4.62 -0.86
C LYS A 35 -9.36 3.44 0.06
N GLU A 36 -8.69 2.31 -0.17
CA GLU A 36 -9.09 1.02 0.38
C GLU A 36 -8.18 0.50 1.49
N CYS A 37 -6.86 0.71 1.38
CA CYS A 37 -5.91 0.14 2.32
C CYS A 37 -5.89 0.91 3.65
N ASN A 38 -6.27 2.20 3.65
CA ASN A 38 -6.28 3.00 4.88
C ASN A 38 -7.34 2.52 5.90
N SER A 39 -8.47 2.00 5.40
CA SER A 39 -9.58 1.48 6.21
C SER A 39 -9.47 -0.02 6.50
N CYS A 40 -8.92 -0.81 5.57
CA CYS A 40 -8.86 -2.27 5.70
C CYS A 40 -7.81 -2.72 6.72
N LYS A 41 -6.50 -2.52 6.45
CA LYS A 41 -5.35 -2.93 7.29
C LYS A 41 -5.34 -4.38 7.85
N GLU A 42 -6.29 -5.24 7.47
CA GLU A 42 -6.43 -6.62 7.96
C GLU A 42 -5.30 -7.55 7.48
N CYS A 43 -4.59 -7.19 6.42
CA CYS A 43 -3.44 -7.93 5.93
C CYS A 43 -2.16 -7.72 6.76
N PHE A 44 -2.13 -6.73 7.66
CA PHE A 44 -0.99 -6.41 8.51
C PHE A 44 -0.64 -7.53 9.50
N PRO A 45 -1.57 -8.08 10.30
CA PRO A 45 -1.28 -9.20 11.19
C PRO A 45 -0.94 -10.51 10.46
N LEU A 46 -1.29 -10.63 9.17
CA LEU A 46 -0.92 -11.79 8.34
C LEU A 46 0.54 -11.73 7.85
N CYS A 47 1.23 -10.60 8.01
CA CYS A 47 2.59 -10.42 7.57
C CYS A 47 3.56 -10.82 8.70
N PRO A 48 4.34 -11.91 8.56
CA PRO A 48 5.20 -12.41 9.64
C PRO A 48 6.38 -11.49 9.96
N THR A 49 6.80 -10.64 9.03
CA THR A 49 8.01 -9.81 9.14
C THR A 49 7.73 -8.31 9.21
N SER A 50 6.48 -7.90 9.41
CA SER A 50 6.00 -6.49 9.34
C SER A 50 6.36 -5.71 8.07
N TYR A 51 6.98 -6.36 7.07
CA TYR A 51 7.42 -5.74 5.82
C TYR A 51 6.30 -4.99 5.10
N LEU A 52 5.07 -5.54 5.13
CA LEU A 52 3.91 -4.91 4.52
C LEU A 52 3.54 -3.58 5.18
N GLN A 53 3.71 -3.46 6.50
CA GLN A 53 3.43 -2.22 7.23
C GLN A 53 4.44 -1.13 6.85
N ALA A 54 5.73 -1.48 6.80
CA ALA A 54 6.78 -0.56 6.37
C ALA A 54 6.56 -0.09 4.91
N ALA A 55 6.26 -1.02 4.01
CA ALA A 55 5.98 -0.71 2.61
C ALA A 55 4.72 0.17 2.44
N PHE A 56 3.69 -0.03 3.28
CA PHE A 56 2.50 0.81 3.26
C PHE A 56 2.81 2.25 3.68
N VAL A 57 3.54 2.45 4.78
CA VAL A 57 3.93 3.79 5.25
C VAL A 57 4.80 4.51 4.21
N LEU A 58 5.70 3.78 3.56
CA LEU A 58 6.51 4.31 2.46
C LEU A 58 5.63 4.73 1.27
N ALA A 59 4.73 3.85 0.83
CA ALA A 59 3.81 4.13 -0.27
C ALA A 59 2.86 5.30 0.03
N GLU A 60 2.37 5.40 1.26
CA GLU A 60 1.56 6.51 1.75
C GLU A 60 2.33 7.83 1.70
N SER A 61 3.59 7.83 2.12
CA SER A 61 4.43 9.04 2.15
C SER A 61 4.81 9.55 0.76
N LEU A 62 4.99 8.63 -0.20
CA LEU A 62 5.46 8.93 -1.56
C LEU A 62 4.33 9.18 -2.55
N ALA A 63 3.24 8.40 -2.48
CA ALA A 63 2.30 8.28 -3.59
C ALA A 63 0.85 8.59 -3.22
N PHE A 64 0.51 8.73 -1.94
CA PHE A 64 -0.84 9.20 -1.59
C PHE A 64 -0.86 10.73 -1.69
N PRO A 65 -1.83 11.32 -2.41
CA PRO A 65 -1.95 12.76 -2.47
C PRO A 65 -2.21 13.28 -1.06
N ARG A 66 -1.22 13.97 -0.46
CA ARG A 66 -1.44 14.77 0.74
C ARG A 66 -2.48 15.82 0.38
N ALA A 67 -3.67 15.73 0.96
CA ALA A 67 -4.62 16.85 0.95
C ALA A 67 -4.04 18.11 1.65
N SER A 68 -2.83 18.04 2.24
CA SER A 68 -2.16 19.15 2.91
C SER A 68 -0.80 19.48 2.28
N SER A 69 -0.83 20.20 1.17
CA SER A 69 0.26 21.12 0.79
C SER A 69 -0.32 22.35 0.07
N GLN A 70 -1.40 22.93 0.63
CA GLN A 70 -1.87 24.27 0.25
C GLN A 70 -1.46 25.36 1.26
N THR A 71 -0.60 25.08 2.25
CA THR A 71 -0.18 26.08 3.24
C THR A 71 1.16 26.75 2.90
N ALA A 72 1.88 26.32 1.86
CA ALA A 72 3.18 26.90 1.47
C ALA A 72 3.11 27.93 0.32
N LEU A 73 1.92 28.23 -0.21
CA LEU A 73 1.75 29.15 -1.34
C LEU A 73 0.63 30.18 -1.11
N LYS A 74 0.62 30.83 0.06
CA LYS A 74 -0.04 32.13 0.20
C LYS A 74 1.04 33.14 0.62
N LYS A 75 1.52 33.86 -0.39
CA LYS A 75 2.25 35.13 -0.26
C LYS A 75 1.38 36.16 0.44
#